data_AF-A5PH93-F1
#
_entry.id   AF-A5PH93-F1
#
_cell.length_a   1.000
_cell.length_b   1.000
_cell.length_c   1.000
_cell.angle_alpha   90.00
_cell.angle_beta   90.00
_cell.angle_gamma   90.00
#
_symmetry.space_group_name_H-M   'P 1'
#
loop_
_entity.id
_entity.type
_entity.pdbx_description
1 polymer ?
#
loop_
_entity_poly.entity_id
_entity_poly.type
_entity_poly.pdbx_seq_one_letter_code
_entity_poly.pdbx_strand_id
1 'polypeptide(L)'
;THASSLRSGESIFSSLAGNAALPPEGAGLQMTSKYGSGMGVLWDGYSGVHSADLVPELMAFGGAKQERLDKEIGDVRARIYRSHLNCTVFPSNSMLTCSGVFKVWNPIDANTTEVWTYAIV
;
A
#
# COMPACT_ATOMS: atom_id res chain seq x y z
N THR A 1 -4.80 6.98 13.97
CA THR A 1 -3.56 7.77 13.73
C THR A 1 -3.73 8.81 12.63
N HIS A 2 -3.95 8.43 11.37
CA HIS A 2 -3.89 9.35 10.22
C HIS A 2 -5.19 10.12 9.91
N ALA A 3 -6.08 10.35 10.89
CA ALA A 3 -7.39 10.95 10.65
C ALA A 3 -7.31 12.36 10.03
N SER A 4 -6.35 13.18 10.47
CA SER A 4 -6.09 14.51 9.90
C SER A 4 -5.58 14.41 8.46
N SER A 5 -4.54 13.60 8.22
CA SER A 5 -3.95 13.41 6.89
C SER A 5 -4.98 12.91 5.87
N LEU A 6 -5.83 11.96 6.25
CA LEU A 6 -6.90 11.44 5.39
C LEU A 6 -7.90 12.54 5.03
N ARG A 7 -8.37 13.34 5.99
CA ARG A 7 -9.31 14.44 5.73
C ARG A 7 -8.70 15.56 4.88
N SER A 8 -7.41 15.83 5.05
CA SER A 8 -6.75 16.95 4.36
C SER A 8 -6.26 16.56 2.96
N GLY A 9 -5.79 15.32 2.79
CA GLY A 9 -5.19 14.87 1.54
C GLY A 9 -6.18 14.27 0.54
N GLU A 10 -7.38 13.90 0.97
CA GLU A 10 -8.43 13.31 0.14
C GLU A 10 -7.96 12.07 -0.66
N SER A 11 -7.05 11.28 -0.07
CA SER A 11 -6.60 9.99 -0.64
C SER A 11 -7.77 9.00 -0.79
N ILE A 12 -7.56 7.91 -1.52
CA ILE A 12 -8.59 6.87 -1.68
C ILE A 12 -8.97 6.15 -0.37
N PHE A 13 -8.17 6.27 0.69
CA PHE A 13 -8.46 5.69 2.01
C PHE A 13 -9.20 6.64 2.96
N SER A 14 -9.67 7.80 2.47
CA SER A 14 -10.19 8.88 3.31
C SER A 14 -11.44 8.53 4.12
N SER A 15 -12.22 7.53 3.69
CA SER A 15 -13.37 7.02 4.45
C SER A 15 -13.00 6.47 5.83
N LEU A 16 -11.74 6.07 6.03
CA LEU A 16 -11.23 5.53 7.29
C LEU A 16 -10.88 6.61 8.33
N ALA A 17 -11.00 7.89 7.97
CA ALA A 17 -10.58 8.99 8.82
C ALA A 17 -11.30 8.98 10.18
N GLY A 18 -10.53 8.82 11.25
CA GLY A 18 -11.06 8.83 12.62
C GLY A 18 -11.88 7.59 12.98
N ASN A 19 -11.62 6.45 12.32
CA ASN A 19 -12.41 5.23 12.45
C ASN A 19 -13.90 5.46 12.15
N ALA A 20 -14.22 6.45 11.31
CA ALA A 20 -15.59 6.80 10.96
C ALA A 20 -16.30 5.69 10.17
N ALA A 21 -15.54 4.86 9.45
CA ALA A 21 -16.02 3.67 8.78
C ALA A 21 -15.02 2.51 8.93
N LEU A 22 -15.56 1.30 8.97
CA LEU A 22 -14.78 0.09 8.73
C LEU A 22 -14.64 -0.12 7.21
N PRO A 23 -13.53 -0.68 6.72
CA PRO A 23 -13.49 -1.22 5.37
C PRO A 23 -14.62 -2.24 5.17
N PRO A 24 -15.26 -2.30 3.98
CA PRO A 24 -16.29 -3.29 3.71
C PRO A 24 -15.77 -4.73 3.86
N GLU A 25 -16.66 -5.68 4.08
CA GLU A 25 -16.29 -7.10 4.06
C GLU A 25 -15.63 -7.46 2.72
N GLY A 26 -14.54 -8.22 2.79
CA GLY A 26 -13.75 -8.55 1.61
C GLY A 26 -12.88 -7.41 1.09
N ALA A 27 -12.68 -6.31 1.83
CA ALA A 27 -11.80 -5.20 1.43
C ALA A 27 -10.32 -5.61 1.27
N GLY A 28 -9.89 -6.71 1.89
CA GLY A 28 -8.50 -7.10 1.88
C GLY A 28 -8.22 -8.45 2.55
N LEU A 29 -6.93 -8.77 2.63
CA LEU A 29 -6.39 -9.98 3.28
C LEU A 29 -5.13 -9.62 4.06
N GLN A 30 -4.70 -10.53 4.94
CA GLN A 30 -3.41 -10.47 5.63
C GLN A 30 -2.70 -11.81 5.51
N MET A 31 -1.38 -11.76 5.37
CA MET A 31 -0.55 -12.95 5.28
C MET A 31 0.76 -12.78 6.05
N THR A 32 1.36 -13.92 6.39
CA THR A 32 2.68 -14.02 6.98
C THR A 32 3.40 -15.24 6.40
N SER A 33 4.68 -15.38 6.68
CA SER A 33 5.51 -16.47 6.17
C SER A 33 6.41 -17.06 7.27
N LYS A 34 6.94 -18.25 7.00
CA LYS A 34 7.82 -18.99 7.91
C LYS A 34 8.99 -18.15 8.45
N TYR A 35 9.54 -17.25 7.62
CA TYR A 35 10.73 -16.48 7.95
C TYR A 35 10.42 -15.05 8.42
N GLY A 36 9.17 -14.80 8.86
CA GLY A 36 8.78 -13.56 9.53
C GLY A 36 8.33 -12.42 8.59
N SER A 37 8.54 -12.52 7.28
CA SER A 37 7.99 -11.56 6.32
C SER A 37 6.48 -11.69 6.23
N GLY A 38 5.79 -10.57 6.06
CA GLY A 38 4.33 -10.53 5.94
C GLY A 38 3.84 -9.25 5.29
N MET A 39 2.55 -9.24 4.94
CA MET A 39 1.91 -8.05 4.39
C MET A 39 0.39 -8.05 4.58
N GLY A 40 -0.20 -6.86 4.57
CA GLY A 40 -1.60 -6.66 4.26
C GLY A 40 -1.80 -6.40 2.78
N VAL A 41 -2.97 -6.79 2.25
CA VAL A 41 -3.44 -6.49 0.91
C VAL A 41 -4.74 -5.71 1.04
N LEU A 42 -4.80 -4.50 0.48
CA LEU A 42 -6.04 -3.72 0.38
C LEU A 42 -6.42 -3.57 -1.09
N TRP A 43 -7.54 -4.18 -1.49
CA TRP A 43 -7.89 -4.36 -2.88
C TRP A 43 -8.08 -3.02 -3.61
N ASP A 44 -7.58 -2.98 -4.84
CA ASP A 44 -7.73 -1.87 -5.81
C ASP A 44 -7.18 -0.51 -5.36
N GLY A 45 -6.42 -0.49 -4.26
CA GLY A 45 -5.85 0.71 -3.65
C GLY A 45 -4.66 1.34 -4.40
N TYR A 46 -4.71 1.44 -5.74
CA TYR A 46 -3.53 1.73 -6.55
C TYR A 46 -2.95 3.15 -6.40
N SER A 47 -3.74 4.14 -6.02
CA SER A 47 -3.20 5.47 -5.68
C SER A 47 -2.74 5.56 -4.23
N GLY A 48 -3.05 4.56 -3.40
CA GLY A 48 -2.57 4.46 -2.03
C GLY A 48 -2.78 5.74 -1.21
N VAL A 49 -1.68 6.27 -0.68
CA VAL A 49 -1.68 7.49 0.16
C VAL A 49 -1.50 8.80 -0.62
N HIS A 50 -1.37 8.75 -1.95
CA HIS A 50 -1.29 9.96 -2.75
C HIS A 50 -2.57 10.78 -2.61
N SER A 51 -2.41 12.10 -2.65
CA SER A 51 -3.53 13.04 -2.61
C SER A 51 -4.39 13.00 -3.87
N ALA A 52 -5.58 13.60 -3.79
CA ALA A 52 -6.58 13.57 -4.86
C ALA A 52 -6.07 14.05 -6.23
N ASP A 53 -5.03 14.88 -6.26
CA ASP A 53 -4.38 15.37 -7.47
C ASP A 53 -3.78 14.25 -8.33
N LEU A 54 -3.22 13.20 -7.72
CA LEU A 54 -2.62 12.06 -8.44
C LEU A 54 -3.56 10.85 -8.60
N VAL A 55 -4.69 10.81 -7.89
CA VAL A 55 -5.60 9.66 -7.91
C VAL A 55 -6.07 9.30 -9.33
N PRO A 56 -6.56 10.25 -10.17
CA PRO A 56 -7.06 9.89 -11.50
C PRO A 56 -5.97 9.29 -12.40
N GLU A 57 -4.78 9.89 -12.40
CA GLU A 57 -3.66 9.46 -13.24
C GLU A 57 -3.16 8.07 -12.85
N LEU A 58 -2.91 7.86 -11.56
CA LEU A 58 -2.45 6.57 -11.06
C LEU A 58 -3.49 5.48 -11.30
N MET A 59 -4.76 5.73 -10.97
CA MET A 59 -5.82 4.73 -11.15
C MET A 59 -6.01 4.33 -12.61
N ALA A 60 -5.85 5.28 -13.55
CA ALA A 60 -5.87 5.00 -14.99
C ALA A 60 -4.67 4.14 -15.42
N PHE A 61 -3.46 4.49 -14.99
CA PHE A 61 -2.25 3.73 -15.31
C PHE A 61 -2.31 2.29 -14.76
N GLY A 62 -2.68 2.13 -13.49
CA GLY A 62 -2.82 0.83 -12.85
C GLY A 62 -3.89 -0.04 -13.49
N GLY A 63 -5.04 0.56 -13.85
CA GLY A 63 -6.13 -0.12 -14.56
C GLY A 63 -5.70 -0.60 -15.95
N ALA A 64 -5.07 0.26 -16.75
CA ALA A 64 -4.60 -0.09 -18.08
C ALA A 64 -3.56 -1.22 -18.05
N LYS A 65 -2.68 -1.27 -17.04
CA LYS A 65 -1.73 -2.37 -16.90
C LYS A 65 -2.38 -3.65 -16.38
N GLN A 66 -3.35 -3.55 -15.47
CA GLN A 66 -4.13 -4.71 -15.00
C GLN A 66 -4.78 -5.46 -16.17
N GLU A 67 -5.40 -4.75 -17.12
CA GLU A 67 -6.04 -5.37 -18.29
C GLU A 67 -5.06 -6.19 -19.15
N ARG A 68 -3.81 -5.74 -19.24
CA ARG A 68 -2.77 -6.49 -19.96
C ARG A 68 -2.28 -7.69 -19.15
N LEU A 69 -2.02 -7.47 -17.85
CA LEU A 69 -1.55 -8.51 -16.94
C LEU A 69 -2.56 -9.64 -16.74
N ASP A 70 -3.85 -9.35 -16.88
CA ASP A 70 -4.91 -10.35 -16.78
C ASP A 70 -4.67 -11.53 -17.73
N LYS A 71 -4.26 -11.22 -18.96
CA LYS A 71 -3.93 -12.20 -20.00
C LYS A 71 -2.65 -13.01 -19.71
N GLU A 72 -1.78 -12.52 -18.84
CA GLU A 72 -0.47 -13.10 -18.56
C GLU A 72 -0.43 -13.88 -17.24
N ILE A 73 -1.08 -13.35 -16.20
CA ILE A 73 -0.98 -13.85 -14.82
C ILE A 73 -2.34 -14.14 -14.19
N GLY A 74 -3.44 -13.94 -14.92
CA GLY A 74 -4.82 -14.16 -14.48
C GLY A 74 -5.36 -13.07 -13.56
N ASP A 75 -6.68 -13.00 -13.45
CA ASP A 75 -7.46 -11.91 -12.86
C ASP A 75 -7.01 -11.57 -11.44
N VAL A 76 -6.84 -12.59 -10.60
CA VAL A 76 -6.49 -12.41 -9.18
C VAL A 76 -5.11 -11.77 -9.03
N ARG A 77 -4.11 -12.25 -9.78
CA ARG A 77 -2.74 -11.73 -9.65
C ARG A 77 -2.60 -10.36 -10.33
N ALA A 78 -3.32 -10.14 -11.43
CA ALA A 78 -3.43 -8.82 -12.05
C ALA A 78 -4.10 -7.79 -11.12
N ARG A 79 -5.09 -8.21 -10.32
CA ARG A 79 -5.69 -7.36 -9.29
C ARG A 79 -4.73 -7.09 -8.14
N ILE A 80 -3.99 -8.10 -7.67
CA ILE A 80 -2.93 -7.93 -6.65
C ILE A 80 -1.91 -6.89 -7.12
N TYR A 81 -1.49 -6.91 -8.38
CA TYR A 81 -0.55 -5.92 -8.95
C TYR A 81 -1.00 -4.48 -8.67
N ARG A 82 -2.29 -4.20 -8.81
CA ARG A 82 -2.84 -2.86 -8.61
C ARG A 82 -3.53 -2.62 -7.26
N SER A 83 -3.22 -3.47 -6.27
CA SER A 83 -3.71 -3.38 -4.90
C SER A 83 -2.63 -2.91 -3.94
N HIS A 84 -3.01 -2.18 -2.90
CA HIS A 84 -2.06 -1.59 -1.96
C HIS A 84 -1.54 -2.65 -1.00
N LEU A 85 -0.23 -2.87 -0.99
CA LEU A 85 0.43 -3.83 -0.11
C LEU A 85 1.27 -3.12 0.93
N ASN A 86 0.94 -3.28 2.22
CA ASN A 86 1.80 -2.85 3.31
C ASN A 86 2.63 -4.04 3.79
N CYS A 87 3.90 -4.09 3.38
CA CYS A 87 4.77 -5.24 3.59
C CYS A 87 5.96 -4.90 4.49
N THR A 88 6.37 -5.86 5.31
CA THR A 88 7.73 -5.93 5.86
C THR A 88 8.39 -7.21 5.38
N VAL A 89 9.54 -7.05 4.73
CA VAL A 89 10.50 -8.12 4.51
C VAL A 89 11.43 -8.14 5.72
N PHE A 90 11.37 -9.24 6.47
CA PHE A 90 12.11 -9.37 7.72
C PHE A 90 13.63 -9.17 7.48
N PRO A 91 14.35 -8.43 8.34
CA PRO A 91 13.91 -7.93 9.65
C PRO A 91 13.38 -6.49 9.68
N SER A 92 13.90 -5.60 8.84
CA SER A 92 13.72 -4.15 9.00
C SER A 92 13.58 -3.41 7.67
N ASN A 93 13.13 -4.10 6.62
CA ASN A 93 12.78 -3.50 5.35
C ASN A 93 11.26 -3.49 5.17
N SER A 94 10.68 -2.32 4.90
CA SER A 94 9.23 -2.18 4.69
C SER A 94 8.93 -1.48 3.38
N MET A 95 7.77 -1.74 2.82
CA MET A 95 7.31 -1.06 1.62
C MET A 95 5.79 -0.93 1.56
N LEU A 96 5.35 0.11 0.87
CA LEU A 96 3.98 0.31 0.41
C LEU A 96 4.00 0.26 -1.11
N THR A 97 3.55 -0.85 -1.70
CA THR A 97 3.34 -0.87 -3.16
C THR A 97 2.23 0.12 -3.51
N CYS A 98 2.17 0.52 -4.78
CA CYS A 98 1.22 1.49 -5.31
C CYS A 98 1.48 2.92 -4.81
N SER A 99 1.44 3.17 -3.50
CA SER A 99 1.95 4.42 -2.88
C SER A 99 3.42 4.68 -3.18
N GLY A 100 4.16 3.66 -3.63
CA GLY A 100 5.54 3.79 -4.07
C GLY A 100 6.54 4.04 -2.93
N VAL A 101 6.24 3.67 -1.68
CA VAL A 101 7.12 3.94 -0.54
C VAL A 101 8.00 2.73 -0.26
N PHE A 102 9.31 2.93 -0.11
CA PHE A 102 10.24 1.90 0.34
C PHE A 102 11.09 2.41 1.51
N LYS A 103 11.25 1.59 2.54
CA LYS A 103 11.83 1.97 3.83
C LYS A 103 12.89 0.97 4.29
N VAL A 104 13.94 1.50 4.91
CA VAL A 104 14.83 0.71 5.77
C VAL A 104 14.84 1.35 7.15
N TRP A 105 14.60 0.54 8.17
CA TRP A 105 14.66 0.94 9.58
C TRP A 105 16.05 0.56 10.11
N ASN A 106 17.07 1.40 9.87
CA ASN A 106 18.45 1.11 10.24
C ASN A 106 18.63 1.27 11.76
N PRO A 107 18.96 0.20 12.51
CA PRO A 107 19.15 0.29 13.94
C PRO A 107 20.45 1.03 14.26
N ILE A 108 20.39 1.98 15.20
CA ILE A 108 21.57 2.61 15.81
C ILE A 108 21.77 2.05 17.22
N ASP A 109 20.70 2.07 18.03
CA ASP A 109 20.63 1.46 19.35
C ASP A 109 19.17 1.05 19.66
N ALA A 110 18.89 0.60 20.89
CA ALA A 110 17.57 0.11 21.28
C ALA A 110 16.44 1.15 21.19
N ASN A 111 16.76 2.46 21.23
CA ASN A 111 15.82 3.57 21.21
C ASN A 111 16.03 4.53 20.02
N THR A 112 16.98 4.23 19.13
CA THR A 112 17.36 5.09 18.01
C THR A 112 17.37 4.30 16.70
N THR A 113 16.56 4.74 15.73
CA THR A 113 16.52 4.20 14.36
C THR A 113 16.78 5.32 13.35
N GLU A 114 17.69 5.10 12.42
CA GLU A 114 17.83 5.96 11.24
C GLU A 114 16.91 5.45 10.13
N VAL A 115 15.94 6.28 9.71
CA VAL A 115 14.90 5.87 8.77
C VAL A 115 15.25 6.31 7.35
N TRP A 116 15.56 5.36 6.48
CA TRP A 116 15.75 5.64 5.06
C TRP A 116 14.43 5.53 4.32
N THR A 117 14.18 6.46 3.41
CA THR A 117 12.93 6.55 2.65
C THR A 117 13.23 6.77 1.18
N TYR A 118 12.75 5.87 0.34
CA TYR A 118 12.90 5.91 -1.10
C TYR A 118 11.52 5.87 -1.77
N ALA A 119 11.48 6.30 -3.02
CA ALA A 119 10.36 6.08 -3.91
C ALA A 119 10.66 4.88 -4.84
N ILE A 120 9.67 4.01 -5.05
CA ILE A 120 9.66 2.99 -6.11
C ILE A 120 8.59 3.38 -7.14
N VAL A 121 8.90 3.24 -8.42
CA VAL A 121 8.07 3.68 -9.56
C VAL A 121 7.80 2.55 -10.54
#